data_AF-A0AAW1LRM9-F1
#
_entry.id   AF-A0AAW1LRM9-F1
#
_cell.length_a   1.000
_cell.length_b   1.000
_cell.length_c   1.000
_cell.angle_alpha   90.00
_cell.angle_beta   90.00
_cell.angle_gamma   90.00
#
_symmetry.space_group_name_H-M   'P 1'
#
loop_
_entity.id
_entity.type
_entity.pdbx_description
1 polymer ?
#
loop_
_entity_poly.entity_id
_entity_poly.type
_entity_poly.pdbx_seq_one_letter_code
_entity_poly.pdbx_strand_id
1 'polypeptide(L)'
;MVNPNEFKDNEAHLYASFSVGGKGCINLDCSGFTPVSTDIPLGVASPKYSVKGGEVFGWNISIDRHNDDGNWWLSILSDQKHQIGYWPKGLFKNLAVVANQVEFGGEMNNPGGAIPLPSMGNGYFPEYNTQTSACFVHATVVDGSFNNVNSPDTEKFEDCNLRYTVLDGGFQDNPD
;
A
#
# COMPACT_ATOMS: atom_id res chain seq x y z
N MET A 1 0.49 4.75 6.53
CA MET A 1 -0.63 5.71 6.69
C MET A 1 -0.34 6.64 7.85
N VAL A 2 -0.71 7.91 7.73
CA VAL A 2 -0.75 8.86 8.86
C VAL A 2 -2.20 8.92 9.36
N ASN A 3 -2.44 8.51 10.61
CA ASN A 3 -3.77 8.58 11.22
C ASN A 3 -3.64 8.89 12.74
N PRO A 4 -3.75 10.17 13.14
CA PRO A 4 -3.55 10.56 14.53
C PRO A 4 -4.58 10.01 15.51
N ASN A 5 -5.79 9.71 15.03
CA ASN A 5 -6.82 9.11 15.88
C ASN A 5 -6.49 7.65 16.20
N GLU A 6 -5.88 6.94 15.26
CA GLU A 6 -5.47 5.55 15.38
C GLU A 6 -4.17 5.42 16.19
N PHE A 7 -3.09 6.03 15.68
CA PHE A 7 -1.72 5.80 16.18
C PHE A 7 -1.28 6.76 17.29
N LYS A 8 -2.08 7.79 17.58
CA LYS A 8 -1.82 8.82 18.61
C LYS A 8 -0.57 9.67 18.37
N ASP A 9 -0.12 9.75 17.14
CA ASP A 9 0.96 10.63 16.68
C ASP A 9 0.67 11.13 15.24
N ASN A 10 1.64 11.79 14.61
CA ASN A 10 1.53 12.26 13.21
C ASN A 10 2.51 11.54 12.28
N GLU A 11 3.01 10.36 12.68
CA GLU A 11 4.00 9.60 11.92
C GLU A 11 3.33 8.74 10.85
N ALA A 12 4.11 8.24 9.88
CA ALA A 12 3.61 7.29 8.91
C ALA A 12 3.83 5.85 9.39
N HIS A 13 2.74 5.11 9.56
CA HIS A 13 2.76 3.74 10.07
C HIS A 13 2.53 2.69 8.97
N LEU A 14 3.24 1.57 9.07
CA LEU A 14 2.86 0.34 8.36
C LEU A 14 1.51 -0.14 8.90
N TYR A 15 0.58 -0.49 8.02
CA TYR A 15 -0.73 -0.97 8.44
C TYR A 15 -1.26 -2.02 7.46
N ALA A 16 -2.23 -2.80 7.92
CA ALA A 16 -3.00 -3.71 7.09
C ALA A 16 -4.47 -3.42 7.31
N SER A 17 -5.28 -3.34 6.25
CA SER A 17 -6.72 -3.16 6.39
C SER A 17 -7.50 -3.96 5.36
N PHE A 18 -8.75 -4.28 5.67
CA PHE A 18 -9.68 -4.86 4.71
C PHE A 18 -11.09 -4.26 4.89
N SER A 19 -11.91 -4.34 3.84
CA SER A 19 -13.33 -3.96 3.88
C SER A 19 -14.17 -4.93 3.05
N VAL A 20 -15.24 -5.46 3.64
CA VAL A 20 -16.17 -6.38 3.00
C VAL A 20 -17.59 -5.98 3.37
N GLY A 21 -18.41 -5.65 2.36
CA GLY A 21 -19.82 -5.30 2.57
C GLY A 21 -20.02 -4.09 3.50
N GLY A 22 -19.11 -3.10 3.44
CA GLY A 22 -19.15 -1.90 4.28
C GLY A 22 -18.65 -2.10 5.72
N LYS A 23 -18.16 -3.30 6.06
CA LYS A 23 -17.49 -3.57 7.33
C LYS A 23 -16.01 -3.77 7.07
N GLY A 24 -15.17 -3.02 7.78
CA GLY A 24 -13.73 -3.14 7.65
C GLY A 24 -13.03 -3.17 8.99
N CYS A 25 -11.73 -3.36 8.91
CA CYS A 25 -10.84 -3.45 10.06
C CYS A 25 -9.47 -2.93 9.67
N ILE A 26 -8.79 -2.37 10.66
CA ILE A 26 -7.39 -1.99 10.56
C ILE A 26 -6.59 -2.81 11.57
N ASN A 27 -5.39 -3.23 11.15
CA ASN A 27 -4.42 -3.96 11.94
C ASN A 27 -5.06 -5.13 12.69
N LEU A 28 -4.97 -5.12 14.03
CA LEU A 28 -5.47 -6.15 14.93
C LEU A 28 -6.64 -5.66 15.78
N ASP A 29 -7.27 -4.53 15.40
CA ASP A 29 -8.40 -3.95 16.13
C ASP A 29 -9.64 -4.86 16.12
N CYS A 30 -9.65 -5.84 15.22
CA CYS A 30 -10.64 -6.90 15.14
C CYS A 30 -10.03 -8.18 14.55
N SER A 31 -10.80 -9.27 14.56
CA SER A 31 -10.37 -10.63 14.20
C SER A 31 -10.17 -10.93 12.70
N GLY A 32 -9.94 -9.92 11.86
CA GLY A 32 -9.88 -10.13 10.41
C GLY A 32 -8.48 -10.22 9.80
N PHE A 33 -7.43 -9.96 10.56
CA PHE A 33 -6.05 -10.21 10.16
C PHE A 33 -5.39 -11.14 11.18
N THR A 34 -4.66 -12.14 10.70
CA THR A 34 -3.92 -13.08 11.56
C THR A 34 -2.43 -12.81 11.41
N PRO A 35 -1.76 -12.23 12.42
CA PRO A 35 -0.31 -12.02 12.38
C PRO A 35 0.40 -13.36 12.55
N VAL A 36 1.53 -13.54 11.86
CA VAL A 36 2.38 -14.75 11.98
C VAL A 36 3.80 -14.44 12.43
N SER A 37 4.22 -13.18 12.34
CA SER A 37 5.53 -12.70 12.81
C SER A 37 5.36 -11.44 13.64
N THR A 38 6.27 -11.24 14.60
CA THR A 38 6.39 -10.02 15.40
C THR A 38 7.63 -9.21 15.02
N ASP A 39 8.41 -9.64 14.02
CA ASP A 39 9.65 -8.96 13.62
C ASP A 39 9.38 -7.57 13.05
N ILE A 40 8.27 -7.46 12.30
CA ILE A 40 7.78 -6.21 11.75
C ILE A 40 6.30 -6.09 12.11
N PRO A 41 5.97 -5.52 13.29
CA PRO A 41 4.59 -5.41 13.72
C PRO A 41 3.84 -4.35 12.89
N LEU A 42 2.55 -4.62 12.66
CA LEU A 42 1.64 -3.59 12.15
C LEU A 42 1.49 -2.46 13.16
N GLY A 43 1.29 -1.24 12.67
CA GLY A 43 1.23 -0.03 13.49
C GLY A 43 2.59 0.52 13.89
N VAL A 44 3.70 -0.03 13.38
CA VAL A 44 5.03 0.56 13.60
C VAL A 44 5.23 1.79 12.70
N ALA A 45 5.75 2.87 13.28
CA ALA A 45 6.20 4.03 12.53
C ALA A 45 7.48 3.68 11.74
N SER A 46 7.66 4.29 10.56
CA SER A 46 8.91 4.14 9.82
C SER A 46 10.08 4.72 10.63
N PRO A 47 11.19 3.98 10.83
CA PRO A 47 12.34 4.50 11.57
C PRO A 47 13.14 5.54 10.78
N LYS A 48 12.91 5.63 9.46
CA LYS A 48 13.56 6.58 8.54
C LYS A 48 12.55 7.08 7.50
N TYR A 49 12.79 8.29 7.00
CA TYR A 49 11.95 8.95 6.00
C TYR A 49 12.78 9.45 4.84
N SER A 50 12.22 9.37 3.64
CA SER A 50 12.84 9.96 2.45
C SER A 50 12.93 11.47 2.60
N VAL A 51 14.06 12.04 2.19
CA VAL A 51 14.27 13.49 2.17
C VAL A 51 14.39 13.95 0.73
N LYS A 52 13.76 15.08 0.39
CA LYS A 52 13.82 15.65 -0.96
C LYS A 52 15.28 15.91 -1.37
N GLY A 53 15.73 15.25 -2.44
CA GLY A 53 17.11 15.30 -2.94
C GLY A 53 18.13 14.60 -2.04
N GLY A 54 17.67 13.83 -1.05
CA GLY A 54 18.50 13.07 -0.11
C GLY A 54 18.30 11.57 -0.26
N GLU A 55 18.55 10.84 0.82
CA GLU A 55 18.36 9.39 0.86
C GLU A 55 16.86 9.05 0.70
N VAL A 56 16.57 8.08 -0.17
CA VAL A 56 15.23 7.59 -0.46
C VAL A 56 15.03 6.24 0.23
N PHE A 57 13.95 6.13 0.98
CA PHE A 57 13.53 4.90 1.64
C PHE A 57 12.20 4.43 1.07
N GLY A 58 12.04 3.11 1.02
CA GLY A 58 10.83 2.46 0.56
C GLY A 58 10.64 1.11 1.24
N TRP A 59 9.40 0.65 1.22
CA TRP A 59 9.04 -0.69 1.67
C TRP A 59 8.69 -1.51 0.43
N ASN A 60 9.34 -2.65 0.27
CA ASN A 60 8.98 -3.59 -0.78
C ASN A 60 7.93 -4.54 -0.22
N ILE A 61 6.68 -4.36 -0.64
CA ILE A 61 5.50 -5.02 -0.07
C ILE A 61 4.89 -5.95 -1.11
N SER A 62 4.45 -7.12 -0.68
CA SER A 62 3.75 -8.08 -1.50
C SER A 62 2.43 -8.49 -0.83
N ILE A 63 1.36 -8.50 -1.63
CA ILE A 63 0.07 -9.06 -1.26
C ILE A 63 -0.31 -10.10 -2.31
N ASP A 64 -0.34 -11.37 -1.92
CA ASP A 64 -0.64 -12.47 -2.84
C ASP A 64 -1.50 -13.54 -2.16
N ARG A 65 -2.42 -14.13 -2.93
CA ARG A 65 -3.25 -15.24 -2.46
C ARG A 65 -2.44 -16.52 -2.54
N HIS A 66 -2.18 -17.18 -1.43
CA HIS A 66 -1.48 -18.45 -1.45
C HIS A 66 -2.38 -19.60 -1.92
N ASN A 67 -1.83 -20.56 -2.65
CA ASN A 67 -2.59 -21.70 -3.19
C ASN A 67 -2.90 -22.81 -2.18
N ASP A 68 -2.01 -23.00 -1.21
CA ASP A 68 -2.09 -24.07 -0.22
C ASP A 68 -3.24 -23.85 0.77
N ASP A 69 -3.44 -22.63 1.25
CA ASP A 69 -4.49 -22.28 2.21
C ASP A 69 -5.62 -21.42 1.62
N GLY A 70 -5.35 -20.71 0.52
CA GLY A 70 -6.26 -19.77 -0.13
C GLY A 70 -6.32 -18.38 0.53
N ASN A 71 -5.52 -18.13 1.56
CA ASN A 71 -5.50 -16.87 2.29
C ASN A 71 -4.74 -15.80 1.52
N TRP A 72 -5.03 -14.54 1.81
CA TRP A 72 -4.30 -13.39 1.25
C TRP A 72 -3.19 -13.02 2.21
N TRP A 73 -1.94 -13.19 1.78
CA TRP A 73 -0.77 -12.98 2.60
C TRP A 73 -0.17 -11.61 2.37
N LEU A 74 0.14 -10.92 3.46
CA LEU A 74 0.91 -9.68 3.46
C LEU A 74 2.36 -10.00 3.84
N SER A 75 3.29 -9.60 2.98
CA SER A 75 4.71 -9.81 3.18
C SER A 75 5.54 -8.56 2.88
N ILE A 76 6.69 -8.46 3.54
CA ILE A 76 7.76 -7.53 3.16
C ILE A 76 8.89 -8.32 2.51
N LEU A 77 9.35 -7.82 1.38
CA LEU A 77 10.46 -8.38 0.63
C LEU A 77 11.73 -7.61 0.99
N SER A 78 12.75 -8.31 1.48
CA SER A 78 14.09 -7.76 1.64
C SER A 78 15.10 -8.74 1.04
N ASP A 79 16.10 -9.19 1.80
CA ASP A 79 16.96 -10.32 1.42
C ASP A 79 16.17 -11.63 1.29
N GLN A 80 15.05 -11.73 2.01
CA GLN A 80 14.09 -12.82 1.94
C GLN A 80 12.64 -12.30 2.07
N LYS A 81 11.65 -13.15 1.72
CA LYS A 81 10.23 -12.86 1.92
C LYS A 81 9.87 -13.04 3.40
N HIS A 82 9.56 -11.95 4.08
CA HIS A 82 9.08 -11.96 5.46
C HIS A 82 7.56 -11.86 5.49
N GLN A 83 6.90 -12.93 5.91
CA GLN A 83 5.45 -12.94 6.08
C GLN A 83 5.07 -12.20 7.35
N ILE A 84 4.27 -11.15 7.23
CA ILE A 84 3.72 -10.40 8.37
C ILE A 84 2.51 -11.13 8.94
N GLY A 85 1.62 -11.58 8.04
CA GLY A 85 0.36 -12.21 8.38
C GLY A 85 -0.54 -12.35 7.16
N TYR A 86 -1.79 -12.72 7.41
CA TYR A 86 -2.75 -12.94 6.34
C TYR A 86 -4.18 -12.56 6.72
N TRP A 87 -4.96 -12.24 5.70
CA TRP A 87 -6.42 -12.18 5.77
C TRP A 87 -7.01 -13.55 5.42
N PRO A 88 -7.81 -14.16 6.30
CA PRO A 88 -8.45 -15.44 6.01
C PRO A 88 -9.34 -15.37 4.76
N LYS A 89 -9.25 -16.37 3.89
CA LYS A 89 -10.03 -16.43 2.65
C LYS A 89 -11.54 -16.28 2.85
N GLY A 90 -12.05 -16.77 3.98
CA GLY A 90 -13.47 -16.73 4.34
C GLY A 90 -14.03 -15.33 4.50
N LEU A 91 -13.18 -14.30 4.62
CA LEU A 91 -13.59 -12.90 4.61
C LEU A 91 -14.11 -12.47 3.25
N PHE A 92 -13.54 -12.99 2.16
CA PHE A 92 -13.77 -12.47 0.83
C PHE A 92 -14.63 -13.40 -0.01
N LYS A 93 -15.67 -12.85 -0.65
CA LYS A 93 -16.42 -13.55 -1.69
C LYS A 93 -15.81 -13.33 -3.06
N ASN A 94 -15.60 -12.08 -3.44
CA ASN A 94 -15.11 -11.71 -4.77
C ASN A 94 -13.60 -11.93 -4.92
N LEU A 95 -12.83 -11.79 -3.83
CA LEU A 95 -11.39 -12.08 -3.80
C LEU A 95 -11.10 -13.51 -3.35
N ALA A 96 -12.09 -14.42 -3.33
CA ALA A 96 -11.87 -15.80 -2.87
C ALA A 96 -10.91 -16.59 -3.76
N VAL A 97 -10.82 -16.22 -5.04
CA VAL A 97 -10.03 -16.95 -6.05
C VAL A 97 -8.97 -16.05 -6.68
N VAL A 98 -9.36 -14.86 -7.14
CA VAL A 98 -8.48 -13.92 -7.85
C VAL A 98 -8.92 -12.49 -7.56
N ALA A 99 -7.99 -11.53 -7.65
CA ALA A 99 -8.33 -10.12 -7.69
C ALA A 99 -8.75 -9.73 -9.10
N ASN A 100 -9.87 -9.02 -9.23
CA ASN A 100 -10.35 -8.47 -10.51
C ASN A 100 -9.85 -7.04 -10.76
N GLN A 101 -9.35 -6.37 -9.72
CA GLN A 101 -8.81 -5.02 -9.77
C GLN A 101 -7.68 -4.92 -8.74
N VAL A 102 -6.61 -4.21 -9.11
CA VAL A 102 -5.49 -3.88 -8.24
C VAL A 102 -5.18 -2.40 -8.42
N GLU A 103 -4.97 -1.69 -7.32
CA GLU A 103 -4.66 -0.28 -7.32
C GLU A 103 -3.38 -0.03 -6.52
N PHE A 104 -2.55 0.89 -7.02
CA PHE A 104 -1.34 1.34 -6.36
C PHE A 104 -1.37 2.87 -6.33
N GLY A 105 -1.11 3.47 -5.17
CA GLY A 105 -1.14 4.91 -5.06
C GLY A 105 -1.24 5.42 -3.64
N GLY A 106 -1.64 6.68 -3.53
CA GLY A 106 -1.92 7.35 -2.27
C GLY A 106 -3.39 7.71 -2.18
N GLU A 107 -3.97 7.48 -1.00
CA GLU A 107 -5.32 7.90 -0.66
C GLU A 107 -5.25 8.88 0.52
N MET A 108 -6.14 9.87 0.54
CA MET A 108 -6.38 10.70 1.70
C MET A 108 -7.86 10.64 2.08
N ASN A 109 -8.14 10.43 3.37
CA ASN A 109 -9.50 10.47 3.88
C ASN A 109 -9.73 11.78 4.66
N ASN A 110 -10.78 12.53 4.31
CA ASN A 110 -11.17 13.78 4.97
C ASN A 110 -12.66 13.76 5.36
N PRO A 111 -13.08 12.89 6.29
CA PRO A 111 -14.49 12.69 6.62
C PRO A 111 -15.14 13.94 7.25
N GLY A 112 -14.34 14.87 7.80
CA GLY A 112 -14.81 16.12 8.37
C GLY A 112 -14.89 17.29 7.38
N GLY A 113 -14.52 17.09 6.11
CA GLY A 113 -14.51 18.15 5.10
C GLY A 113 -13.60 19.32 5.48
N ALA A 114 -12.48 19.06 6.17
CA ALA A 114 -11.53 20.08 6.59
C ALA A 114 -11.01 20.90 5.39
N ILE A 115 -10.92 22.21 5.55
CA ILE A 115 -10.35 23.15 4.58
C ILE A 115 -9.27 23.99 5.29
N PRO A 116 -8.02 24.05 4.76
CA PRO A 116 -7.56 23.38 3.55
C PRO A 116 -7.52 21.85 3.68
N LEU A 117 -7.62 21.15 2.55
CA LEU A 117 -7.48 19.70 2.51
C LEU A 117 -6.08 19.28 3.03
N PRO A 118 -5.93 18.11 3.66
CA PRO A 118 -4.64 17.64 4.17
C PRO A 118 -3.58 17.52 3.08
N SER A 119 -2.34 17.90 3.36
CA SER A 119 -1.22 17.63 2.44
C SER A 119 -0.93 16.12 2.37
N MET A 120 -0.55 15.63 1.20
CA MET A 120 0.01 14.28 1.04
C MET A 120 1.52 14.33 0.85
N GLY A 121 2.22 13.29 1.32
CA GLY A 121 3.67 13.17 1.17
C GLY A 121 4.41 14.35 1.79
N ASN A 122 5.24 15.01 1.01
CA ASN A 122 6.03 16.18 1.44
C ASN A 122 5.34 17.54 1.14
N GLY A 123 4.08 17.52 0.67
CA GLY A 123 3.32 18.73 0.35
C GLY A 123 3.64 19.40 -0.98
N TYR A 124 4.52 18.81 -1.80
CA TYR A 124 4.81 19.25 -3.17
C TYR A 124 4.05 18.40 -4.20
N PHE A 125 3.73 19.01 -5.34
CA PHE A 125 3.24 18.24 -6.49
C PHE A 125 4.36 17.31 -7.02
N PRO A 126 4.00 16.11 -7.51
CA PRO A 126 4.95 15.18 -8.08
C PRO A 126 5.57 15.73 -9.37
N GLU A 127 6.79 15.27 -9.62
CA GLU A 127 7.57 15.45 -10.84
C GLU A 127 8.05 14.06 -11.29
N TYR A 128 8.47 13.90 -12.55
CA TYR A 128 9.09 12.66 -13.03
C TYR A 128 10.53 12.51 -12.50
N ASN A 129 10.68 12.48 -11.17
CA ASN A 129 11.93 12.34 -10.44
C ASN A 129 11.66 11.71 -9.06
N THR A 130 12.16 10.49 -8.87
CA THR A 130 12.01 9.67 -7.66
C THR A 130 12.76 10.22 -6.45
N GLN A 131 13.79 11.06 -6.65
CA GLN A 131 14.53 11.71 -5.55
C GLN A 131 13.78 12.90 -4.95
N THR A 132 12.77 13.44 -5.65
CA THR A 132 12.03 14.62 -5.21
C THR A 132 10.54 14.38 -4.98
N SER A 133 10.02 13.26 -5.46
CA SER A 133 8.61 12.89 -5.42
C SER A 133 8.37 11.59 -4.64
N ALA A 134 7.23 11.48 -3.97
CA ALA A 134 6.77 10.19 -3.47
C ALA A 134 6.37 9.30 -4.66
N CYS A 135 6.85 8.06 -4.69
CA CYS A 135 6.62 7.15 -5.81
C CYS A 135 6.38 5.72 -5.34
N PHE A 136 5.66 4.96 -6.16
CA PHE A 136 5.67 3.50 -6.15
C PHE A 136 6.41 3.05 -7.40
N VAL A 137 7.40 2.17 -7.24
CA VAL A 137 8.21 1.65 -8.34
C VAL A 137 8.13 0.13 -8.35
N HIS A 138 8.39 -0.48 -9.51
CA HIS A 138 8.29 -1.93 -9.70
C HIS A 138 6.92 -2.52 -9.30
N ALA A 139 5.84 -1.78 -9.56
CA ALA A 139 4.48 -2.26 -9.31
C ALA A 139 4.14 -3.37 -10.32
N THR A 140 4.10 -4.61 -9.83
CA THR A 140 3.73 -5.80 -10.61
C THR A 140 2.51 -6.48 -10.03
N VAL A 141 1.86 -7.33 -10.81
CA VAL A 141 0.76 -8.20 -10.37
C VAL A 141 1.19 -9.65 -10.43
N VAL A 142 0.58 -10.51 -9.63
CA VAL A 142 0.84 -11.95 -9.65
C VAL A 142 -0.20 -12.62 -10.56
N ASP A 143 0.28 -13.32 -11.59
CA ASP A 143 -0.59 -14.02 -12.55
C ASP A 143 -1.15 -15.35 -11.99
N GLY A 144 -2.02 -16.01 -12.75
CA GLY A 144 -2.59 -17.31 -12.37
C GLY A 144 -1.56 -18.46 -12.28
N SER A 145 -0.34 -18.25 -12.77
CA SER A 145 0.79 -19.17 -12.68
C SER A 145 1.77 -18.79 -11.56
N PHE A 146 1.43 -17.80 -10.71
CA PHE A 146 2.22 -17.33 -9.57
C PHE A 146 3.53 -16.63 -9.97
N ASN A 147 3.56 -16.05 -11.17
CA ASN A 147 4.66 -15.22 -11.61
C ASN A 147 4.33 -13.74 -11.38
N ASN A 148 5.32 -12.97 -10.95
CA ASN A 148 5.22 -11.51 -11.03
C ASN A 148 5.27 -11.11 -12.50
N VAL A 149 4.23 -10.44 -12.98
CA VAL A 149 4.12 -9.92 -14.32
C VAL A 149 3.83 -8.43 -14.26
N ASN A 150 4.25 -7.71 -15.29
CA ASN A 150 3.89 -6.31 -15.42
C ASN A 150 2.37 -6.19 -15.56
N SER A 151 1.77 -5.17 -14.96
CA SER A 151 0.35 -4.89 -15.16
C SER A 151 0.17 -4.27 -16.55
N PRO A 152 -0.41 -4.98 -17.54
CA PRO A 152 -0.79 -4.33 -18.78
C PRO A 152 -1.94 -3.36 -18.49
N ASP A 153 -2.05 -2.30 -19.31
CA ASP A 153 -3.23 -1.42 -19.35
C ASP A 153 -3.56 -0.72 -18.00
N THR A 154 -2.57 -0.04 -17.41
CA THR A 154 -2.81 0.79 -16.21
C THR A 154 -3.64 2.03 -16.57
N GLU A 155 -4.64 2.33 -15.74
CA GLU A 155 -5.42 3.56 -15.82
C GLU A 155 -5.00 4.52 -14.71
N LYS A 156 -4.92 5.81 -15.04
CA LYS A 156 -4.69 6.86 -14.04
C LYS A 156 -6.03 7.35 -13.48
N PHE A 157 -6.17 7.31 -12.16
CA PHE A 157 -7.31 7.87 -11.44
C PHE A 157 -6.87 9.03 -10.51
N GLU A 158 -7.59 10.15 -10.55
CA GLU A 158 -7.46 11.26 -9.60
C GLU A 158 -8.83 11.90 -9.34
N ASP A 159 -9.17 12.13 -8.08
CA ASP A 159 -10.47 12.67 -7.64
C ASP A 159 -10.41 14.18 -7.31
N CYS A 160 -9.23 14.72 -7.00
CA CYS A 160 -9.01 16.13 -6.67
C CYS A 160 -7.75 16.72 -7.34
N ASN A 161 -7.84 16.99 -8.64
CA ASN A 161 -6.73 17.51 -9.46
C ASN A 161 -6.18 18.89 -9.04
N LEU A 162 -6.92 19.66 -8.23
CA LEU A 162 -6.49 20.97 -7.76
C LEU A 162 -5.43 20.89 -6.64
N ARG A 163 -5.36 19.78 -5.91
CA ARG A 163 -4.53 19.63 -4.70
C ARG A 163 -3.65 18.40 -4.74
N TYR A 164 -4.06 17.38 -5.47
CA TYR A 164 -3.33 16.13 -5.63
C TYR A 164 -3.25 15.81 -7.11
N THR A 165 -2.17 15.19 -7.54
CA THR A 165 -2.08 14.63 -8.89
C THR A 165 -1.21 13.38 -8.85
N VAL A 166 -1.37 12.56 -9.86
CA VAL A 166 -0.58 11.35 -10.07
C VAL A 166 0.10 11.47 -11.43
N LEU A 167 1.39 11.14 -11.46
CA LEU A 167 2.15 10.97 -12.69
C LEU A 167 2.40 9.48 -12.89
N ASP A 168 2.08 8.97 -14.08
CA ASP A 168 2.38 7.59 -14.46
C ASP A 168 3.58 7.60 -15.42
N GLY A 169 4.71 7.07 -14.95
CA GLY A 169 5.94 6.95 -15.73
C GLY A 169 5.96 5.73 -16.65
N GLY A 170 4.93 4.89 -16.60
CA GLY A 170 4.86 3.60 -17.28
C GLY A 170 5.82 2.56 -16.68
N PHE A 171 5.84 1.38 -17.29
CA PHE A 171 6.81 0.35 -16.96
C PHE A 171 8.18 0.68 -17.58
N GLN A 172 9.24 0.64 -16.77
CA GLN A 172 10.63 0.82 -17.22
C GLN A 172 11.42 -0.46 -16.89
N ASP A 173 11.96 -1.13 -17.92
CA ASP A 173 12.78 -2.35 -17.76
C ASP A 173 14.05 -2.13 -16.92
N ASN A 174 14.47 -0.86 -16.75
CA ASN A 174 15.68 -0.49 -16.02
C ASN A 174 15.54 0.97 -15.53
N PRO A 175 14.89 1.21 -14.38
CA PRO A 175 14.68 2.57 -13.87
C PRO A 175 16.01 3.15 -13.36
N ASP A 176 16.32 4.37 -13.79
CA ASP A 176 17.45 5.19 -13.29
C ASP A 176 17.25 5.66 -11.84
#